data_AF-A0A3M1NRV3-F1
#
_entry.id   AF-A0A3M1NRV3-F1
#
_cell.length_a   1.000
_cell.length_b   1.000
_cell.length_c   1.000
_cell.angle_alpha   90.00
_cell.angle_beta   90.00
_cell.angle_gamma   90.00
#
_symmetry.space_group_name_H-M   'P 1'
#
loop_
_entity.id
_entity.type
_entity.pdbx_description
1 polymer ?
#
loop_
_entity_poly.entity_id
_entity_poly.type
_entity_poly.pdbx_seq_one_letter_code
_entity_poly.pdbx_strand_id
1 'polypeptide(L)'
;MHRGDHQSFKNLKPSRYPKQRIVRSLPHWPFGLMVVMSFLVRYLSVALHEAGHWAILMFYGRGPVMGFSGLIQRWGTPPPQLDGWVRITYYGDEGWLRLASLPDNRMQWVLFLAAGLMMTIILAWAGCFVFYRSSSPTLRAAGLILALVNGLGIILFPLNYFLSSGDTAFIAYYLQVSETLVAVPYEILRGESLLIALIGVATWREKIRWTGSALLGYSLTILV
;
A
#
# COMPACT_ATOMS: atom_id res chain seq x y z
N MET A 1 -2.61 76.36 -8.10
CA MET A 1 -2.77 75.33 -9.14
C MET A 1 -2.04 74.07 -8.69
N HIS A 2 -2.74 73.12 -8.06
CA HIS A 2 -2.26 71.73 -7.94
C HIS A 2 -3.50 70.83 -7.90
N ARG A 3 -3.78 70.17 -9.03
CA ARG A 3 -4.70 69.03 -9.11
C ARG A 3 -3.87 67.78 -8.86
N GLY A 4 -4.16 67.08 -7.77
CA GLY A 4 -3.70 65.71 -7.53
C GLY A 4 -4.90 64.78 -7.67
N ASP A 5 -4.87 63.94 -8.70
CA ASP A 5 -5.96 63.03 -9.04
C ASP A 5 -6.15 61.94 -7.97
N HIS A 6 -7.30 61.98 -7.29
CA HIS A 6 -7.78 60.86 -6.48
C HIS A 6 -8.26 59.74 -7.41
N GLN A 7 -7.41 58.74 -7.65
CA GLN A 7 -7.83 57.46 -8.21
C GLN A 7 -8.75 56.74 -7.21
N SER A 8 -10.05 56.78 -7.52
CA SER A 8 -11.10 56.01 -6.89
C SER A 8 -10.85 54.51 -7.11
N PHE A 9 -10.36 53.82 -6.08
CA PHE A 9 -10.38 52.36 -6.02
C PHE A 9 -11.83 51.89 -5.99
N LYS A 10 -12.37 51.59 -7.17
CA LYS A 10 -13.66 50.91 -7.31
C LYS A 10 -13.59 49.57 -6.60
N ASN A 11 -14.35 49.49 -5.50
CA ASN A 11 -14.86 48.29 -4.84
C ASN A 11 -14.84 47.02 -5.71
N LEU A 12 -13.74 46.26 -5.66
CA LEU A 12 -13.73 44.87 -6.05
C LEU A 12 -14.46 44.11 -4.95
N LYS A 13 -15.76 43.88 -5.14
CA LYS A 13 -16.52 42.94 -4.28
C LYS A 13 -15.75 41.61 -4.27
N PRO A 14 -15.34 41.09 -3.10
CA PRO A 14 -14.77 39.76 -3.04
C PRO A 14 -15.80 38.79 -3.59
N SER A 15 -15.46 38.14 -4.69
CA SER A 15 -16.22 37.05 -5.29
C SER A 15 -16.35 35.94 -4.25
N ARG A 16 -17.41 36.01 -3.43
CA ARG A 16 -17.87 34.96 -2.51
C ARG A 16 -18.56 33.82 -3.27
N TYR A 17 -18.06 33.45 -4.44
CA TYR A 17 -18.42 32.15 -4.98
C TYR A 17 -17.57 31.12 -4.24
N PRO A 18 -18.17 30.21 -3.45
CA PRO A 18 -17.42 29.06 -2.99
C PRO A 18 -16.85 28.43 -4.25
N LYS A 19 -15.52 28.27 -4.32
CA LYS A 19 -14.87 27.46 -5.36
C LYS A 19 -15.67 26.17 -5.39
N GLN A 20 -16.57 26.02 -6.37
CA GLN A 20 -17.25 24.77 -6.63
C GLN A 20 -16.10 23.80 -6.81
N ARG A 21 -15.85 23.00 -5.78
CA ARG A 21 -14.81 21.99 -5.78
C ARG A 21 -15.23 21.14 -6.96
N ILE A 22 -14.57 21.30 -8.12
CA ILE A 22 -14.93 20.60 -9.34
C ILE A 22 -14.82 19.14 -8.96
N VAL A 23 -15.96 18.53 -8.66
CA VAL A 23 -16.09 17.12 -8.40
C VAL A 23 -15.89 16.50 -9.77
N ARG A 24 -14.63 16.38 -10.15
CA ARG A 24 -14.26 15.72 -11.41
C ARG A 24 -14.89 14.33 -11.32
N SER A 25 -15.68 13.96 -12.31
CA SER A 25 -16.40 12.69 -12.31
C SER A 25 -15.41 11.52 -12.41
N LEU A 26 -15.76 10.42 -11.74
CA LEU A 26 -15.13 9.11 -11.97
C LEU A 26 -15.83 8.43 -13.15
N PRO A 27 -15.14 7.56 -13.90
CA PRO A 27 -15.75 6.84 -15.00
C PRO A 27 -16.82 5.87 -14.45
N HIS A 28 -17.86 5.64 -15.24
CA HIS A 28 -18.87 4.65 -14.90
C HIS A 28 -18.41 3.27 -15.36
N TRP A 29 -17.57 2.61 -14.55
CA TRP A 29 -17.15 1.25 -14.80
C TRP A 29 -18.21 0.24 -14.33
N PRO A 30 -18.43 -0.85 -15.09
CA PRO A 30 -19.19 -1.99 -14.59
C PRO A 30 -18.57 -2.53 -13.30
N PHE A 31 -19.40 -2.93 -12.34
CA PHE A 31 -18.92 -3.40 -11.04
C PHE A 31 -17.95 -4.59 -11.17
N GLY A 32 -18.23 -5.55 -12.06
CA GLY A 32 -17.34 -6.69 -12.32
C GLY A 32 -15.95 -6.27 -12.79
N LEU A 33 -15.85 -5.25 -13.66
CA LEU A 33 -14.57 -4.70 -14.09
C LEU A 33 -13.82 -4.07 -12.90
N MET A 34 -14.51 -3.36 -12.01
CA MET A 34 -13.90 -2.77 -10.81
C MET A 34 -13.32 -3.84 -9.88
N VAL A 35 -14.02 -4.97 -9.72
CA VAL A 35 -13.54 -6.12 -8.93
C VAL A 35 -12.29 -6.74 -9.56
N VAL A 36 -12.31 -7.02 -10.87
CA VAL A 36 -11.15 -7.58 -11.60
C VAL A 36 -9.94 -6.64 -11.52
N MET A 37 -10.15 -5.33 -11.74
CA MET A 37 -9.07 -4.35 -11.62
C MET A 37 -8.52 -4.27 -10.21
N SER A 38 -9.37 -4.36 -9.18
CA SER A 38 -8.94 -4.38 -7.78
C SER A 38 -8.13 -5.64 -7.45
N PHE A 39 -8.54 -6.80 -7.96
CA PHE A 39 -7.79 -8.05 -7.85
C PHE A 39 -6.39 -7.92 -8.50
N LEU A 40 -6.32 -7.45 -9.74
CA LEU A 40 -5.05 -7.26 -10.45
C LEU A 40 -4.12 -6.26 -9.75
N VAL A 41 -4.66 -5.15 -9.27
CA VAL A 41 -3.91 -4.15 -8.50
C VAL A 41 -3.42 -4.75 -7.19
N ARG A 42 -4.22 -5.55 -6.49
CA ARG A 42 -3.80 -6.22 -5.26
C ARG A 42 -2.67 -7.21 -5.54
N TYR A 43 -2.83 -8.04 -6.58
CA TYR A 43 -1.83 -8.99 -7.02
C TYR A 43 -0.49 -8.32 -7.30
N LEU A 44 -0.51 -7.25 -8.10
CA LEU A 44 0.68 -6.45 -8.39
C LEU A 44 1.27 -5.79 -7.14
N SER A 45 0.42 -5.33 -6.21
CA SER A 45 0.88 -4.74 -4.95
C SER A 45 1.61 -5.75 -4.07
N VAL A 46 1.20 -7.02 -4.06
CA VAL A 46 1.93 -8.11 -3.37
C VAL A 46 3.28 -8.33 -4.04
N ALA A 47 3.33 -8.42 -5.37
CA ALA A 47 4.59 -8.58 -6.08
C ALA A 47 5.56 -7.42 -5.81
N LEU A 48 5.06 -6.18 -5.71
CA LEU A 48 5.87 -5.00 -5.37
C LEU A 48 6.28 -4.95 -3.90
N HIS A 49 5.46 -5.44 -2.97
CA HIS A 49 5.84 -5.65 -1.57
C HIS A 49 7.06 -6.56 -1.50
N GLU A 50 7.00 -7.70 -2.18
CA GLU A 50 8.09 -8.67 -2.28
C GLU A 50 9.32 -8.12 -3.00
N ALA A 51 9.12 -7.29 -4.03
CA ALA A 51 10.21 -6.58 -4.69
C ALA A 51 10.93 -5.60 -3.74
N GLY A 52 10.24 -5.01 -2.76
CA GLY A 52 10.84 -4.20 -1.71
C GLY A 52 11.82 -4.99 -0.86
N HIS A 53 11.39 -6.15 -0.37
CA HIS A 53 12.25 -7.11 0.34
C HIS A 53 13.47 -7.52 -0.51
N TRP A 54 13.21 -7.90 -1.76
CA TRP A 54 14.24 -8.30 -2.73
C TRP A 54 15.28 -7.19 -2.93
N ALA A 55 14.85 -5.94 -3.07
CA ALA A 55 15.75 -4.80 -3.30
C ALA A 55 16.74 -4.60 -2.15
N ILE A 56 16.30 -4.75 -0.89
CA ILE A 56 17.20 -4.67 0.26
C ILE A 56 18.17 -5.85 0.31
N LEU A 57 17.70 -7.07 0.04
CA LEU A 57 18.59 -8.24 0.00
C LEU A 57 19.64 -8.12 -1.11
N MET A 58 19.26 -7.60 -2.28
CA MET A 58 20.21 -7.30 -3.37
C MET A 58 21.21 -6.23 -2.98
N PHE A 59 20.75 -5.15 -2.35
CA PHE A 59 21.62 -4.07 -1.87
C PHE A 59 22.71 -4.57 -0.91
N TYR A 60 22.38 -5.56 -0.08
CA TYR A 60 23.35 -6.23 0.82
C TYR A 60 24.10 -7.42 0.18
N GLY A 61 24.01 -7.60 -1.13
CA GLY A 61 24.74 -8.66 -1.84
C GLY A 61 24.30 -10.08 -1.50
N ARG A 62 23.04 -10.27 -1.06
CA ARG A 62 22.51 -11.56 -0.61
C ARG A 62 21.97 -12.45 -1.72
N GLY A 63 21.99 -12.01 -2.97
CA GLY A 63 21.54 -12.79 -4.13
C GLY A 63 20.15 -13.44 -3.98
N PRO A 64 19.10 -12.72 -3.56
CA PRO A 64 17.74 -13.26 -3.46
C PRO A 64 17.20 -13.72 -4.82
N VAL A 65 16.51 -14.86 -4.82
CA VAL A 65 15.80 -15.36 -6.00
C VAL A 65 14.33 -14.99 -5.93
N MET A 66 13.85 -14.33 -6.98
CA MET A 66 12.46 -13.92 -7.10
C MET A 66 11.66 -14.94 -7.92
N GLY A 67 10.51 -15.38 -7.40
CA GLY A 67 9.53 -16.16 -8.14
C GLY A 67 8.57 -15.27 -8.93
N PHE A 68 7.41 -15.80 -9.30
CA PHE A 68 6.40 -15.03 -10.04
C PHE A 68 5.75 -13.92 -9.20
N SER A 69 5.49 -14.18 -7.92
CA SER A 69 4.78 -13.25 -7.02
C SER A 69 5.52 -12.90 -5.74
N GLY A 70 6.59 -13.61 -5.39
CA GLY A 70 7.28 -13.44 -4.12
C GLY A 70 8.71 -13.94 -4.11
N LEU A 71 9.44 -13.62 -3.05
CA LEU A 71 10.70 -14.30 -2.75
C LEU A 71 10.45 -15.80 -2.69
N ILE A 72 11.36 -16.60 -3.26
CA ILE A 72 11.24 -18.05 -3.18
C ILE A 72 11.50 -18.48 -1.73
N GLN A 73 10.43 -18.86 -1.05
CA GLN A 73 10.45 -19.31 0.34
C GLN A 73 9.63 -20.59 0.56
N ARG A 74 10.00 -21.37 1.58
CA ARG A 74 9.30 -22.58 1.98
C ARG A 74 9.28 -22.72 3.50
N TRP A 75 8.12 -22.99 4.07
CA TRP A 75 7.96 -23.19 5.51
C TRP A 75 7.64 -24.66 5.82
N GLY A 76 8.12 -25.15 6.96
CA GLY A 76 7.80 -26.47 7.53
C GLY A 76 8.53 -27.67 6.88
N THR A 77 8.66 -27.72 5.56
CA THR A 77 9.37 -28.82 4.88
C THR A 77 10.65 -28.33 4.19
N PRO A 78 11.80 -28.99 4.38
CA PRO A 78 13.03 -28.60 3.71
C PRO A 78 12.93 -28.76 2.18
N PRO A 79 13.64 -27.92 1.40
CA PRO A 79 13.72 -28.06 -0.04
C PRO A 79 14.37 -29.40 -0.43
N PRO A 80 14.00 -30.01 -1.57
CA PRO A 80 14.56 -31.32 -1.98
C PRO A 80 16.08 -31.28 -2.21
N GLN A 81 16.61 -30.11 -2.53
CA GLN A 81 18.04 -29.81 -2.65
C GLN A 81 18.34 -28.57 -1.82
N LEU A 82 19.40 -28.62 -1.03
CA LEU A 82 19.76 -27.54 -0.09
C LEU A 82 20.63 -26.45 -0.74
N ASP A 83 21.22 -26.71 -1.92
CA ASP A 83 22.09 -25.74 -2.59
C ASP A 83 21.33 -24.45 -2.93
N GLY A 84 21.87 -23.32 -2.45
CA GLY A 84 21.27 -21.99 -2.62
C GLY A 84 20.05 -21.72 -1.73
N TRP A 85 19.78 -22.57 -0.75
CA TRP A 85 18.77 -22.34 0.29
C TRP A 85 19.43 -22.06 1.63
N VAL A 86 18.88 -21.09 2.34
CA VAL A 86 19.33 -20.74 3.68
C VAL A 86 18.18 -20.91 4.66
N ARG A 87 18.44 -21.68 5.71
CA ARG A 87 17.48 -21.96 6.77
C ARG A 87 17.32 -20.75 7.67
N ILE A 88 16.07 -20.38 7.97
CA ILE A 88 15.68 -19.39 8.97
C ILE A 88 14.81 -20.09 10.02
N THR A 89 14.97 -19.71 11.29
CA THR A 89 14.09 -20.18 12.37
C THR A 89 13.36 -18.99 12.96
N TYR A 90 12.04 -19.09 13.09
CA TYR A 90 11.19 -18.02 13.57
C TYR A 90 10.10 -18.60 14.47
N TYR A 91 10.05 -18.18 15.75
CA TYR A 91 9.10 -18.68 16.75
C TYR A 91 9.03 -20.21 16.89
N GLY A 92 10.14 -20.90 16.60
CA GLY A 92 10.21 -22.36 16.61
C GLY A 92 9.85 -23.03 15.28
N ASP A 93 9.27 -22.28 14.35
CA ASP A 93 9.03 -22.74 12.98
C ASP A 93 10.29 -22.59 12.13
N GLU A 94 10.57 -23.61 11.31
CA GLU A 94 11.65 -23.57 10.34
C GLU A 94 11.15 -23.12 8.96
N GLY A 95 11.85 -22.15 8.40
CA GLY A 95 11.68 -21.65 7.05
C GLY A 95 12.96 -21.80 6.24
N TRP A 96 12.82 -21.71 4.93
CA TRP A 96 13.91 -21.79 3.96
C TRP A 96 13.71 -20.69 2.94
N LEU A 97 14.74 -19.87 2.75
CA LEU A 97 14.76 -18.78 1.78
C LEU A 97 15.81 -19.07 0.71
N ARG A 98 15.49 -18.78 -0.55
CA ARG A 98 16.45 -18.96 -1.65
C ARG A 98 17.27 -17.69 -1.86
N LEU A 99 18.44 -17.67 -1.25
CA LEU A 99 19.38 -16.54 -1.19
C LEU A 99 20.79 -17.05 -0.84
N ALA A 100 21.82 -16.22 -1.03
CA ALA A 100 23.20 -16.57 -0.75
C ALA A 100 23.54 -16.59 0.75
N SER A 101 22.96 -15.68 1.54
CA SER A 101 23.14 -15.62 3.01
C SER A 101 22.09 -14.72 3.68
N LEU A 102 21.71 -15.03 4.92
CA LEU A 102 20.77 -14.21 5.69
C LEU A 102 21.34 -12.82 6.01
N PRO A 103 20.49 -11.83 6.31
CA PRO A 103 20.93 -10.59 6.96
C PRO A 103 21.82 -10.87 8.20
N ASP A 104 22.96 -10.17 8.30
CA ASP A 104 24.00 -10.47 9.32
C ASP A 104 23.65 -9.94 10.70
N ASN A 105 22.78 -8.94 10.76
CA ASN A 105 22.47 -8.23 12.01
C ASN A 105 21.00 -7.80 12.04
N ARG A 106 20.55 -7.43 13.26
CA ARG A 106 19.16 -7.04 13.53
C ARG A 106 18.69 -5.88 12.65
N MET A 107 19.56 -4.91 12.35
CA MET A 107 19.19 -3.76 11.54
C MET A 107 18.93 -4.15 10.08
N GLN A 108 19.77 -5.00 9.50
CA GLN A 108 19.54 -5.51 8.15
C GLN A 108 18.23 -6.30 8.05
N TRP A 109 17.90 -7.10 9.07
CA TRP A 109 16.60 -7.77 9.18
C TRP A 109 15.44 -6.78 9.19
N VAL A 110 15.51 -5.77 10.06
CA VAL A 110 14.46 -4.75 10.16
C VAL A 110 14.29 -3.99 8.85
N LEU A 111 15.38 -3.59 8.18
CA LEU A 111 15.32 -2.90 6.90
C LEU A 111 14.74 -3.78 5.80
N PHE A 112 15.16 -5.04 5.74
CA PHE A 112 14.62 -6.03 4.81
C PHE A 112 13.11 -6.16 4.96
N LEU A 113 12.62 -6.40 6.18
CA LEU A 113 11.20 -6.59 6.47
C LEU A 113 10.39 -5.29 6.28
N ALA A 114 10.95 -4.15 6.71
CA ALA A 114 10.28 -2.87 6.56
C ALA A 114 10.12 -2.47 5.09
N ALA A 115 10.99 -2.91 4.19
CA ALA A 115 10.91 -2.53 2.78
C ALA A 115 9.61 -2.96 2.10
N GLY A 116 9.10 -4.18 2.37
CA GLY A 116 7.81 -4.61 1.83
C GLY A 116 6.67 -3.72 2.33
N LEU A 117 6.62 -3.49 3.64
CA LEU A 117 5.66 -2.58 4.27
C LEU A 117 5.74 -1.15 3.69
N MET A 118 6.95 -0.62 3.47
CA MET A 118 7.12 0.71 2.89
C MET A 118 6.61 0.76 1.44
N MET A 119 6.78 -0.30 0.66
CA MET A 119 6.23 -0.36 -0.69
C MET A 119 4.71 -0.24 -0.71
N THR A 120 3.99 -0.89 0.22
CA THR A 120 2.52 -0.76 0.26
C THR A 120 2.08 0.66 0.65
N ILE A 121 2.79 1.33 1.57
CA ILE A 121 2.56 2.74 1.90
C ILE A 121 2.79 3.62 0.65
N ILE A 122 3.93 3.46 -0.02
CA ILE A 122 4.26 4.22 -1.23
C ILE A 122 3.17 4.06 -2.29
N LEU A 123 2.70 2.83 -2.52
CA LEU A 123 1.63 2.57 -3.48
C LEU A 123 0.30 3.22 -3.07
N ALA A 124 -0.06 3.16 -1.79
CA ALA A 124 -1.30 3.77 -1.30
C ALA A 124 -1.30 5.30 -1.51
N TRP A 125 -0.19 5.95 -1.16
CA TRP A 125 0.00 7.40 -1.33
C TRP A 125 0.16 7.81 -2.79
N ALA A 126 0.85 7.01 -3.62
CA ALA A 126 0.91 7.21 -5.06
C ALA A 126 -0.49 7.12 -5.68
N GLY A 127 -1.31 6.18 -5.22
CA GLY A 127 -2.72 6.07 -5.62
C GLY A 127 -3.51 7.33 -5.30
N CYS A 128 -3.40 7.84 -4.08
CA CYS A 128 -4.01 9.13 -3.70
C CYS A 128 -3.51 10.26 -4.59
N PHE A 129 -2.20 10.39 -4.79
CA PHE A 129 -1.62 11.42 -5.63
C PHE A 129 -2.20 11.38 -7.04
N VAL A 130 -2.24 10.22 -7.68
CA VAL A 130 -2.80 10.03 -9.03
C VAL A 130 -4.30 10.35 -9.05
N PHE A 131 -5.06 9.88 -8.06
CA PHE A 131 -6.51 10.13 -7.94
C PHE A 131 -6.85 11.63 -7.87
N TYR A 132 -6.05 12.40 -7.13
CA TYR A 132 -6.27 13.83 -6.94
C TYR A 132 -5.69 14.71 -8.05
N ARG A 133 -4.55 14.33 -8.62
CA ARG A 133 -3.83 15.18 -9.60
C ARG A 133 -4.21 14.92 -11.04
N SER A 134 -4.61 13.69 -11.38
CA SER A 134 -4.92 13.36 -12.76
C SER A 134 -6.15 14.13 -13.29
N SER A 135 -6.10 14.53 -14.56
CA SER A 135 -7.24 15.04 -15.32
C SER A 135 -8.02 13.91 -16.00
N SER A 136 -7.38 12.77 -16.27
CA SER A 136 -7.99 11.62 -16.93
C SER A 136 -8.88 10.84 -15.96
N PRO A 137 -10.19 10.67 -16.24
CA PRO A 137 -11.08 9.88 -15.38
C PRO A 137 -10.58 8.46 -15.14
N THR A 138 -10.02 7.82 -16.18
CA THR A 138 -9.47 6.46 -16.11
C THR A 138 -8.27 6.37 -15.16
N LEU A 139 -7.31 7.29 -15.28
CA LEU A 139 -6.16 7.31 -14.36
C LEU A 139 -6.60 7.63 -12.92
N ARG A 140 -7.62 8.46 -12.74
CA ARG A 140 -8.18 8.73 -11.40
C ARG A 140 -8.82 7.49 -10.80
N ALA A 141 -9.58 6.73 -11.57
CA ALA A 141 -10.13 5.45 -11.14
C ALA A 141 -9.02 4.45 -10.77
N ALA A 142 -7.96 4.34 -11.58
CA ALA A 142 -6.81 3.50 -11.26
C ALA A 142 -6.11 3.94 -9.96
N GLY A 143 -5.88 5.24 -9.78
CA GLY A 143 -5.32 5.79 -8.55
C GLY A 143 -6.21 5.54 -7.33
N LEU A 144 -7.53 5.66 -7.50
CA LEU A 144 -8.50 5.34 -6.45
C LEU A 144 -8.43 3.86 -6.06
N ILE A 145 -8.46 2.94 -7.02
CA ILE A 145 -8.30 1.49 -6.74
C ILE A 145 -6.99 1.22 -6.01
N LEU A 146 -5.88 1.80 -6.48
CA LEU A 146 -4.56 1.63 -5.86
C LEU A 146 -4.54 2.09 -4.40
N ALA A 147 -5.12 3.26 -4.11
CA ALA A 147 -5.24 3.79 -2.76
C ALA A 147 -6.16 2.96 -1.86
N LEU A 148 -7.32 2.52 -2.40
CA LEU A 148 -8.26 1.69 -1.65
C LEU A 148 -7.64 0.33 -1.33
N VAL A 149 -7.17 -0.41 -2.33
CA VAL A 149 -6.61 -1.75 -2.16
C VAL A 149 -5.43 -1.77 -1.19
N ASN A 150 -4.52 -0.80 -1.29
CA ASN A 150 -3.38 -0.72 -0.38
C ASN A 150 -3.75 -0.10 0.98
N GLY A 151 -4.84 0.65 1.09
CA GLY A 151 -5.33 1.21 2.36
C GLY A 151 -6.28 0.29 3.13
N LEU A 152 -6.85 -0.75 2.50
CA LEU A 152 -7.78 -1.71 3.13
C LEU A 152 -7.14 -2.55 4.25
N GLY A 153 -5.81 -2.53 4.38
CA GLY A 153 -5.08 -3.22 5.45
C GLY A 153 -5.64 -2.94 6.84
N ILE A 154 -5.98 -1.69 7.13
CA ILE A 154 -6.46 -1.28 8.46
C ILE A 154 -7.79 -1.95 8.86
N ILE A 155 -8.65 -2.26 7.88
CA ILE A 155 -9.94 -2.93 8.12
C ILE A 155 -9.72 -4.42 8.37
N LEU A 156 -8.77 -5.02 7.67
CA LEU A 156 -8.47 -6.43 7.75
C LEU A 156 -7.40 -6.74 8.80
N PHE A 157 -6.77 -5.72 9.37
CA PHE A 157 -5.68 -5.86 10.35
C PHE A 157 -6.08 -6.73 11.54
N PRO A 158 -7.27 -6.56 12.18
CA PRO A 158 -7.67 -7.45 13.27
C PRO A 158 -7.71 -8.92 12.84
N LEU A 159 -8.22 -9.21 11.64
CA LEU A 159 -8.27 -10.58 11.09
C LEU A 159 -6.86 -11.12 10.83
N ASN A 160 -5.98 -10.32 10.23
CA ASN A 160 -4.60 -10.72 9.93
C ASN A 160 -3.79 -10.96 11.21
N TYR A 161 -4.00 -10.14 12.25
CA TYR A 161 -3.33 -10.26 13.54
C TYR A 161 -3.65 -11.58 14.26
N PHE A 162 -4.88 -12.10 14.11
CA PHE A 162 -5.24 -13.41 14.66
C PHE A 162 -4.74 -14.60 13.84
N LEU A 163 -4.47 -14.40 12.55
CA LEU A 163 -4.22 -15.49 11.60
C LEU A 163 -2.76 -15.66 11.19
N SER A 164 -1.89 -14.68 11.42
CA SER A 164 -0.54 -14.71 10.86
C SER A 164 0.46 -13.90 11.67
N SER A 165 1.69 -14.41 11.76
CA SER A 165 2.88 -13.62 12.07
C SER A 165 3.50 -13.13 10.75
N GLY A 166 3.38 -11.82 10.47
CA GLY A 166 3.90 -11.19 9.25
C GLY A 166 5.17 -10.37 9.50
N ASP A 167 5.54 -9.52 8.53
CA ASP A 167 6.72 -8.64 8.63
C ASP A 167 6.75 -7.82 9.92
N THR A 168 5.59 -7.34 10.39
CA THR A 168 5.45 -6.56 11.63
C THR A 168 5.89 -7.34 12.87
N ALA A 169 5.52 -8.61 12.95
CA ALA A 169 5.90 -9.51 14.03
C ALA A 169 7.42 -9.78 14.00
N PHE A 170 8.00 -10.00 12.81
CA PHE A 170 9.45 -10.19 12.67
C PHE A 170 10.22 -8.92 13.03
N ILE A 171 9.77 -7.74 12.59
CA ILE A 171 10.40 -6.47 12.96
C ILE A 171 10.37 -6.30 14.47
N ALA A 172 9.21 -6.54 15.10
CA ALA A 172 9.06 -6.45 16.55
C ALA A 172 9.98 -7.40 17.30
N TYR A 173 10.14 -8.64 16.82
CA TYR A 173 11.10 -9.61 17.33
C TYR A 173 12.54 -9.08 17.28
N TYR A 174 12.99 -8.55 16.13
CA TYR A 174 14.36 -8.04 16.00
C TYR A 174 14.60 -6.74 16.78
N LEU A 175 13.57 -5.91 16.95
CA LEU A 175 13.62 -4.69 17.76
C LEU A 175 13.40 -4.94 19.26
N GLN A 176 12.97 -6.14 19.67
CA GLN A 176 12.63 -6.49 21.05
C GLN A 176 11.52 -5.58 21.63
N VAL A 177 10.50 -5.31 20.82
CA VAL A 177 9.33 -4.47 21.20
C VAL A 177 8.03 -5.25 20.95
N SER A 178 6.90 -4.72 21.42
CA SER A 178 5.60 -5.32 21.08
C SER A 178 5.27 -5.10 19.61
N GLU A 179 4.64 -6.09 18.98
CA GLU A 179 4.19 -5.98 17.58
C GLU A 179 3.24 -4.80 17.37
N THR A 180 2.40 -4.49 18.36
CA THR A 180 1.49 -3.35 18.32
C THR A 180 2.22 -2.03 18.07
N LEU A 181 3.43 -1.84 18.61
CA LEU A 181 4.22 -0.61 18.40
C LEU A 181 4.72 -0.46 16.95
N VAL A 182 4.85 -1.56 16.21
CA VAL A 182 5.25 -1.56 14.80
C VAL A 182 4.02 -1.49 13.90
N ALA A 183 3.01 -2.31 14.19
CA ALA A 183 1.83 -2.46 13.35
C ALA A 183 0.92 -1.23 13.36
N VAL A 184 0.69 -0.60 14.53
CA VAL A 184 -0.25 0.53 14.62
C VAL A 184 0.20 1.73 13.78
N PRO A 185 1.46 2.22 13.87
CA PRO A 185 1.90 3.32 13.01
C PRO A 185 1.80 2.99 11.51
N TYR A 186 2.18 1.76 11.13
CA TYR A 186 2.08 1.28 9.76
C TYR A 186 0.63 1.30 9.24
N GLU A 187 -0.31 0.77 10.03
CA GLU A 187 -1.72 0.73 9.64
C GLU A 187 -2.37 2.12 9.66
N ILE A 188 -1.94 3.05 10.52
CA ILE A 188 -2.38 4.45 10.48
C ILE A 188 -1.97 5.09 9.14
N LEU A 189 -0.70 4.97 8.74
CA LEU A 189 -0.20 5.55 7.49
C LEU A 189 -0.92 4.99 6.25
N ARG A 190 -1.35 3.73 6.29
CA ARG A 190 -2.18 3.10 5.24
C ARG A 190 -3.65 3.51 5.33
N GLY A 191 -4.19 3.63 6.54
CA GLY A 191 -5.57 4.05 6.78
C GLY A 191 -5.83 5.50 6.37
N GLU A 192 -4.82 6.37 6.50
CA GLU A 192 -4.89 7.76 6.04
C GLU A 192 -5.16 7.85 4.54
N SER A 193 -4.47 7.06 3.71
CA SER A 193 -4.70 7.08 2.26
C SER A 193 -6.11 6.59 1.91
N LEU A 194 -6.64 5.57 2.62
CA LEU A 194 -8.01 5.10 2.48
C LEU A 194 -9.01 6.23 2.78
N LEU A 195 -8.85 6.89 3.94
CA LEU A 195 -9.72 7.98 4.36
C LEU A 195 -9.68 9.15 3.37
N ILE A 196 -8.47 9.56 2.97
CA ILE A 196 -8.24 10.63 1.99
C ILE A 196 -8.89 10.27 0.66
N ALA A 197 -8.73 9.04 0.16
CA ALA A 197 -9.37 8.61 -1.09
C ALA A 197 -10.90 8.67 -0.99
N LEU A 198 -11.49 8.18 0.11
CA LEU A 198 -12.94 8.19 0.32
C LEU A 198 -13.54 9.58 0.48
N ILE A 199 -12.81 10.53 1.09
CA ILE A 199 -13.23 11.94 1.15
C ILE A 199 -13.33 12.55 -0.26
N GLY A 200 -12.48 12.11 -1.19
CA GLY A 200 -12.50 12.58 -2.57
C GLY A 200 -13.61 11.98 -3.44
N VAL A 201 -14.33 10.96 -2.97
CA VAL A 201 -15.47 10.36 -3.66
C VAL A 201 -16.75 11.10 -3.28
N ALA A 202 -17.48 11.57 -4.29
CA ALA A 202 -18.55 12.56 -4.13
C ALA A 202 -19.77 12.08 -3.34
N THR A 203 -20.23 10.86 -3.61
CA THR A 203 -21.50 10.34 -3.10
C THR A 203 -21.28 9.08 -2.28
N TRP A 204 -22.15 8.84 -1.29
CA TRP A 204 -22.10 7.61 -0.49
C TRP A 204 -22.30 6.35 -1.33
N ARG A 205 -23.15 6.41 -2.37
CA ARG A 205 -23.35 5.30 -3.31
C ARG A 205 -22.05 4.95 -4.05
N GLU A 206 -21.31 5.95 -4.53
CA GLU A 206 -20.01 5.71 -5.16
C GLU A 206 -19.01 5.17 -4.13
N LYS A 207 -18.96 5.71 -2.90
CA LYS A 207 -18.08 5.19 -1.85
C LYS A 207 -18.31 3.70 -1.60
N ILE A 208 -19.56 3.27 -1.41
CA ILE A 208 -19.91 1.86 -1.25
C ILE A 208 -19.47 1.07 -2.48
N ARG A 209 -19.76 1.56 -3.69
CA ARG A 209 -19.43 0.85 -4.94
C ARG A 209 -17.93 0.60 -5.09
N TRP A 210 -17.12 1.64 -4.91
CA TRP A 210 -15.66 1.54 -5.02
C TRP A 210 -15.05 0.69 -3.90
N THR A 211 -15.41 0.96 -2.64
CA THR A 211 -14.90 0.17 -1.50
C THR A 211 -15.34 -1.29 -1.57
N GLY A 212 -16.61 -1.56 -1.91
CA GLY A 212 -17.13 -2.91 -2.06
C GLY A 212 -16.40 -3.69 -3.16
N SER A 213 -16.13 -3.05 -4.31
CA SER A 213 -15.34 -3.70 -5.37
C SER A 213 -13.89 -3.95 -4.96
N ALA A 214 -13.28 -3.03 -4.22
CA ALA A 214 -11.92 -3.17 -3.72
C ALA A 214 -11.82 -4.28 -2.68
N LEU A 215 -12.78 -4.38 -1.76
CA LEU A 215 -12.87 -5.46 -0.78
C LEU A 215 -13.04 -6.83 -1.45
N LEU A 216 -13.96 -6.97 -2.40
CA LEU A 216 -14.15 -8.24 -3.11
C LEU A 216 -12.91 -8.63 -3.92
N GLY A 217 -12.32 -7.68 -4.65
CA GLY A 217 -11.08 -7.92 -5.40
C GLY A 217 -9.92 -8.30 -4.48
N TYR A 218 -9.82 -7.69 -3.30
CA TYR A 218 -8.85 -8.06 -2.27
C TYR A 218 -9.10 -9.49 -1.77
N SER A 219 -10.33 -9.83 -1.40
CA SER A 219 -10.68 -11.16 -0.89
C SER A 219 -10.42 -12.27 -1.90
N LEU A 220 -10.57 -12.02 -3.21
CA LEU A 220 -10.22 -13.00 -4.24
C LEU A 220 -8.74 -13.38 -4.22
N THR A 221 -7.84 -12.47 -3.81
CA THR A 221 -6.40 -12.81 -3.68
C THR A 221 -6.08 -13.73 -2.51
N ILE A 222 -7.01 -13.93 -1.57
CA ILE A 222 -6.85 -14.90 -0.48
C ILE A 222 -7.17 -16.32 -0.95
N LEU A 223 -7.98 -16.44 -2.01
CA LEU A 223 -8.47 -17.73 -2.53
C LEU A 223 -7.57 -18.34 -3.61
N VAL A 224 -6.57 -17.59 -4.09
CA VAL A 224 -5.64 -17.97 -5.17
C VAL A 224 -4.25 -18.12 -4.60
#